data_AF-A0AA39Q1T0-F1
#
_entry.id   AF-A0AA39Q1T0-F1
#
_cell.length_a   1.000
_cell.length_b   1.000
_cell.length_c   1.000
_cell.angle_alpha   90.00
_cell.angle_beta   90.00
_cell.angle_gamma   90.00
#
_symmetry.space_group_name_H-M   'P 1'
#
loop_
_entity.id
_entity.type
_entity.pdbx_description
1 polymer ?
#
loop_
_entity_poly.entity_id
_entity_poly.type
_entity_poly.pdbx_seq_one_letter_code
_entity_poly.pdbx_strand_id
1 'polypeptide(L)'
;MNELANGHWQPEGTAGIVFDHAALSTVPLYAFNHTASASIPKDWYYTTSVSNKATWDKNKNYVDRGVYACMFSNAACGSLPFYTLWDLVHQVHLFTADESECKSVTSVNGGYIEMDIAGYILLLP
;
A
#
# COMPACT_ATOMS: atom_id res chain seq x y z
N MET A 1 -13.06 -2.26 -1.50
CA MET A 1 -14.01 -3.32 -1.94
C MET A 1 -14.86 -2.93 -3.16
N ASN A 2 -15.28 -1.67 -3.36
CA ASN A 2 -16.13 -1.30 -4.52
C ASN A 2 -15.45 -1.39 -5.91
N GLU A 3 -14.12 -1.38 -5.98
CA GLU A 3 -13.37 -1.38 -7.25
C GLU A 3 -13.31 -2.76 -7.92
N LEU A 4 -13.26 -3.83 -7.14
CA LEU A 4 -13.35 -5.20 -7.65
C LEU A 4 -14.75 -5.50 -8.18
N ALA A 5 -15.78 -4.96 -7.52
CA ALA A 5 -17.18 -5.14 -7.92
C ALA A 5 -17.51 -4.49 -9.27
N ASN A 6 -16.76 -3.46 -9.69
CA ASN A 6 -16.97 -2.76 -10.96
C ASN A 6 -16.23 -3.41 -12.14
N GLY A 7 -15.45 -4.49 -11.92
CA GLY A 7 -14.80 -5.26 -12.99
C GLY A 7 -13.60 -4.58 -13.67
N HIS A 8 -13.14 -3.43 -13.17
CA HIS A 8 -11.97 -2.72 -13.69
C HIS A 8 -10.64 -3.36 -13.30
N TRP A 9 -10.64 -4.20 -12.26
CA TRP A 9 -9.43 -4.82 -11.70
C TRP A 9 -9.65 -6.32 -11.55
N GLN A 10 -8.67 -7.10 -12.00
CA GLN A 10 -8.63 -8.55 -11.76
C GLN A 10 -7.81 -8.79 -10.49
N PRO A 11 -8.37 -9.48 -9.48
CA PRO A 11 -7.59 -9.85 -8.31
C PRO A 11 -6.50 -10.86 -8.69
N GLU A 12 -5.26 -10.57 -8.34
CA GLU A 12 -4.10 -11.45 -8.59
C GLU A 12 -3.86 -12.46 -7.46
N GLY A 13 -4.72 -12.43 -6.43
CA GLY A 13 -4.63 -13.27 -5.25
C GLY A 13 -4.89 -12.47 -3.97
N THR A 14 -4.51 -13.04 -2.84
CA THR A 14 -4.54 -12.36 -1.54
C THR A 14 -3.13 -12.32 -0.99
N ALA A 15 -2.57 -11.13 -0.83
CA ALA A 15 -1.22 -10.95 -0.28
C ALA A 15 -1.16 -11.31 1.22
N GLY A 16 -2.23 -11.08 1.97
CA GLY A 16 -2.34 -11.41 3.38
C GLY A 16 -3.55 -10.78 4.06
N ILE A 17 -3.55 -10.81 5.39
CA ILE A 17 -4.65 -10.35 6.24
C ILE A 17 -4.21 -9.10 7.03
N VAL A 18 -5.14 -8.16 7.18
CA VAL A 18 -5.06 -6.99 8.06
C VAL A 18 -6.19 -7.04 9.10
N PHE A 19 -6.08 -6.25 10.15
CA PHE A 19 -7.08 -6.19 11.22
C PHE A 19 -8.10 -5.07 10.93
N ASP A 20 -9.37 -5.32 11.19
CA ASP A 20 -10.44 -4.33 11.03
C ASP A 20 -10.47 -3.30 12.17
N HIS A 21 -9.99 -3.69 13.36
CA HIS A 21 -9.86 -2.84 14.54
C HIS A 21 -8.47 -2.99 15.17
N ALA A 22 -8.14 -2.08 16.09
CA ALA A 22 -6.90 -2.15 16.84
C ALA A 22 -6.80 -3.46 17.64
N ALA A 23 -5.75 -4.22 17.37
CA ALA A 23 -5.34 -5.39 18.12
C ALA A 23 -3.98 -5.15 18.81
N LEU A 24 -3.56 -6.10 19.65
CA LEU A 24 -2.27 -6.02 20.35
C LEU A 24 -1.13 -5.81 19.35
N SER A 25 -0.30 -4.79 19.60
CA SER A 25 0.86 -4.43 18.79
C SER A 25 0.57 -4.01 17.35
N THR A 26 -0.68 -3.69 17.03
CA THR A 26 -1.06 -3.11 15.73
C THR A 26 -1.14 -1.58 15.80
N VAL A 27 -0.93 -0.94 14.66
CA VAL A 27 -1.04 0.50 14.46
C VAL A 27 -1.98 0.78 13.28
N PRO A 28 -2.59 1.98 13.19
CA PRO A 28 -3.46 2.33 12.08
C PRO A 28 -2.72 2.32 10.74
N LEU A 29 -3.35 1.74 9.71
CA LEU A 29 -2.99 1.91 8.31
C LEU A 29 -3.78 3.09 7.74
N TYR A 30 -3.09 4.20 7.47
CA TYR A 30 -3.69 5.36 6.82
C TYR A 30 -3.76 5.13 5.31
N ALA A 31 -4.86 5.56 4.69
CA ALA A 31 -5.05 5.47 3.25
C ALA A 31 -5.26 6.85 2.63
N PHE A 32 -4.63 7.06 1.48
CA PHE A 32 -4.79 8.23 0.64
C PHE A 32 -5.08 7.78 -0.78
N ASN A 33 -5.87 8.55 -1.52
CA ASN A 33 -6.05 8.25 -2.94
C ASN A 33 -6.26 9.51 -3.77
N HIS A 34 -6.11 9.38 -5.08
CA HIS A 34 -6.71 10.31 -6.02
C HIS A 34 -7.47 9.56 -7.10
N THR A 35 -8.47 10.25 -7.64
CA THR A 35 -9.27 9.72 -8.73
C THR A 35 -8.52 9.86 -10.05
N ALA A 36 -8.73 8.92 -10.96
CA ALA A 36 -8.24 9.06 -12.33
C ALA A 36 -8.82 10.31 -12.99
N SER A 37 -8.02 10.94 -13.85
CA SER A 37 -8.42 11.98 -14.80
C SER A 37 -7.85 11.65 -16.17
N ALA A 38 -8.11 12.48 -17.18
CA ALA A 38 -7.61 12.26 -18.55
C ALA A 38 -6.07 12.17 -18.64
N SER A 39 -5.33 12.68 -17.66
CA SER A 39 -3.87 12.73 -17.67
C SER A 39 -3.21 12.14 -16.42
N ILE A 40 -4.01 11.63 -15.48
CA ILE A 40 -3.51 11.14 -14.19
C ILE A 40 -4.19 9.80 -13.92
N PRO A 41 -3.45 8.70 -13.76
CA PRO A 41 -4.06 7.42 -13.41
C PRO A 41 -4.68 7.47 -12.01
N LYS A 42 -5.50 6.49 -11.68
CA LYS A 42 -5.95 6.31 -10.31
C LYS A 42 -4.81 5.73 -9.49
N ASP A 43 -4.61 6.24 -8.29
CA ASP A 43 -3.61 5.70 -7.39
C ASP A 43 -4.05 5.70 -5.93
N TRP A 44 -3.44 4.82 -5.15
CA TRP A 44 -3.61 4.69 -3.72
C TRP A 44 -2.25 4.74 -3.03
N TYR A 45 -2.21 5.36 -1.85
CA TYR A 45 -1.05 5.31 -0.98
C TYR A 45 -1.47 4.84 0.41
N TYR A 46 -0.71 3.90 0.97
CA TYR A 46 -0.95 3.34 2.30
C TYR A 46 0.29 3.49 3.17
N THR A 47 0.11 3.85 4.45
CA THR A 47 1.23 3.92 5.38
C THR A 47 0.77 3.77 6.83
N THR A 48 1.61 3.11 7.63
CA THR A 48 1.52 3.09 9.10
C THR A 48 2.39 4.18 9.75
N SER A 49 3.23 4.86 8.96
CA SER A 49 4.14 5.89 9.45
C SER A 49 3.39 7.21 9.68
N VAL A 50 3.46 7.72 10.91
CA VAL A 50 2.86 9.00 11.30
C VAL A 50 3.54 10.18 10.57
N SER A 51 4.84 10.10 10.29
CA SER A 51 5.55 11.14 9.54
C SER A 51 5.16 11.15 8.07
N ASN A 52 4.96 9.97 7.47
CA ASN A 52 4.48 9.88 6.09
C ASN A 52 3.05 10.38 6.01
N LYS A 53 2.16 9.97 6.94
CA LYS A 53 0.81 10.53 7.04
C LYS A 53 0.83 12.06 7.06
N ALA A 54 1.63 12.68 7.94
CA ALA A 54 1.71 14.14 8.06
C ALA A 54 2.25 14.82 6.78
N THR A 55 3.03 14.11 5.98
CA THR A 55 3.50 14.59 4.66
C THR A 55 2.38 14.52 3.63
N TRP A 56 1.65 13.40 3.58
CA TRP A 56 0.55 13.17 2.65
C TRP A 56 -0.69 14.01 2.96
N ASP A 57 -0.94 14.35 4.22
CA ASP A 57 -2.00 15.29 4.63
C ASP A 57 -1.82 16.69 4.01
N LYS A 58 -0.58 17.06 3.65
CA LYS A 58 -0.25 18.32 2.98
C LYS A 58 -0.29 18.22 1.47
N ASN A 59 -0.39 17.01 0.92
CA ASN A 59 -0.44 16.77 -0.52
C ASN A 59 -1.82 17.16 -1.06
N LYS A 60 -1.87 18.17 -1.93
CA LYS A 60 -3.13 18.67 -2.50
C LYS A 60 -3.73 17.77 -3.58
N ASN A 61 -2.96 16.81 -4.08
CA ASN A 61 -3.39 15.91 -5.15
C ASN A 61 -4.09 14.67 -4.60
N TYR A 62 -3.88 14.33 -3.33
CA TYR A 62 -4.43 13.13 -2.71
C TYR A 62 -5.43 13.51 -1.61
N VAL A 63 -6.46 12.69 -1.48
CA VAL A 63 -7.52 12.80 -0.47
C VAL A 63 -7.22 11.82 0.65
N ASP A 64 -7.11 12.32 1.89
CA ASP A 64 -7.06 11.48 3.10
C ASP A 64 -8.38 10.69 3.23
N ARG A 65 -8.27 9.36 3.31
CA ARG A 65 -9.39 8.43 3.49
C ARG A 65 -9.51 7.94 4.93
N GLY A 66 -8.65 8.43 5.82
CA GLY A 66 -8.59 8.07 7.22
C GLY A 66 -7.91 6.72 7.45
N VAL A 67 -8.30 6.08 8.54
CA VAL A 67 -7.81 4.74 8.91
C VAL A 67 -8.56 3.70 8.07
N TYR A 68 -7.83 2.95 7.27
CA TYR A 68 -8.38 1.90 6.40
C TYR A 68 -8.42 0.54 7.11
N ALA A 69 -7.41 0.24 7.91
CA ALA A 69 -7.25 -0.99 8.68
C ALA A 69 -6.24 -0.78 9.82
N CYS A 70 -5.92 -1.84 10.55
CA CYS A 70 -4.79 -1.91 11.48
C CYS A 70 -3.80 -3.01 11.04
N MET A 71 -2.50 -2.76 11.19
CA MET A 71 -1.41 -3.65 10.78
C MET A 71 -0.31 -3.67 11.84
N PHE A 72 0.56 -4.68 11.84
CA PHE A 72 1.76 -4.61 12.69
C PHE A 72 2.72 -3.53 12.16
N SER A 73 3.40 -2.82 13.06
CA SER A 73 4.40 -1.82 12.71
C SER A 73 5.80 -2.42 12.48
N ASN A 74 5.96 -3.71 12.71
CA ASN A 74 7.20 -4.48 12.55
C ASN A 74 6.85 -5.95 12.25
N ALA A 75 7.85 -6.80 12.07
CA ALA A 75 7.69 -8.23 11.76
C ALA A 75 7.20 -9.11 12.94
N ALA A 76 6.43 -8.55 13.89
CA ALA A 76 5.88 -9.29 15.02
C ALA A 76 4.95 -10.42 14.56
N CYS A 77 4.86 -11.49 15.34
CA CYS A 77 3.96 -12.61 15.08
C CYS A 77 4.14 -13.28 13.69
N GLY A 78 5.33 -13.17 13.10
CA GLY A 78 5.63 -13.72 11.78
C GLY A 78 4.99 -12.95 10.62
N SER A 79 4.56 -11.70 10.85
CA SER A 79 4.01 -10.85 9.81
C SER A 79 5.07 -10.49 8.76
N LEU A 80 4.65 -10.42 7.50
CA LEU A 80 5.50 -10.09 6.36
C LEU A 80 5.43 -8.61 6.03
N PRO A 81 6.53 -8.00 5.56
CA PRO A 81 6.51 -6.63 5.07
C PRO A 81 5.57 -6.50 3.87
N PHE A 82 4.79 -5.42 3.87
CA PHE A 82 4.00 -4.99 2.72
C PHE A 82 4.71 -3.79 2.09
N TYR A 83 5.54 -4.09 1.10
CA TYR A 83 6.41 -3.14 0.42
C TYR A 83 5.58 -2.12 -0.36
N THR A 84 6.04 -0.87 -0.38
CA THR A 84 5.53 0.20 -1.24
C THR A 84 6.56 0.51 -2.30
N LEU A 85 6.14 0.43 -3.55
CA LEU A 85 6.98 0.66 -4.72
C LEU A 85 6.36 1.79 -5.57
N TRP A 86 7.20 2.61 -6.19
CA TRP A 86 6.77 3.72 -7.03
C TRP A 86 7.18 3.53 -8.49
N ASP A 87 6.19 3.57 -9.38
CA ASP A 87 6.43 3.61 -10.82
C ASP A 87 6.64 5.06 -11.27
N LEU A 88 7.88 5.42 -11.64
CA LEU A 88 8.18 6.76 -12.14
C LEU A 88 7.52 7.10 -13.48
N VAL A 89 7.26 6.08 -14.32
CA VAL A 89 6.71 6.25 -15.66
C VAL A 89 5.21 6.46 -15.59
N HIS A 90 4.51 5.61 -14.85
CA HIS A 90 3.06 5.65 -14.74
C HIS A 90 2.56 6.50 -13.57
N GLN A 91 3.44 6.87 -12.63
CA GLN A 91 3.09 7.64 -11.44
C GLN A 91 2.00 6.96 -10.60
N VAL A 92 2.20 5.66 -10.32
CA VAL A 92 1.34 4.85 -9.47
C VAL A 92 2.16 4.05 -8.46
N HIS A 93 1.55 3.73 -7.32
CA HIS A 93 2.12 2.85 -6.33
C HIS A 93 1.75 1.39 -6.60
N LEU A 94 2.73 0.51 -6.41
CA LEU A 94 2.54 -0.93 -6.29
C LEU A 94 2.76 -1.31 -4.82
N PHE A 95 1.90 -2.18 -4.30
CA PHE A 95 2.06 -2.77 -2.99
C PHE A 95 2.15 -4.29 -3.09
N THR A 96 3.20 -4.87 -2.54
CA THR A 96 3.44 -6.31 -2.60
C THR A 96 3.99 -6.85 -1.29
N ALA A 97 3.68 -8.10 -0.99
CA ALA A 97 4.33 -8.85 0.09
C ALA A 97 5.25 -9.95 -0.45
N ASP A 98 5.36 -10.08 -1.78
CA ASP A 98 6.29 -10.98 -2.43
C ASP A 98 7.65 -10.28 -2.59
N GLU A 99 8.60 -10.69 -1.77
CA GLU A 99 9.97 -10.19 -1.83
C GLU A 99 10.63 -10.43 -3.20
N SER A 100 10.26 -11.52 -3.89
CA SER A 100 10.79 -11.83 -5.23
C SER A 100 10.23 -10.89 -6.28
N GLU A 101 8.94 -10.55 -6.20
CA GLU A 101 8.33 -9.52 -7.07
C GLU A 101 9.01 -8.18 -6.84
N CYS A 102 9.13 -7.74 -5.57
CA CYS A 102 9.80 -6.51 -5.18
C CYS A 102 11.21 -6.41 -5.78
N LYS A 103 12.03 -7.46 -5.64
CA LYS A 103 13.37 -7.52 -6.23
C LYS A 103 13.35 -7.53 -7.75
N SER A 104 12.43 -8.25 -8.36
CA SER A 104 12.33 -8.35 -9.81
C SER A 104 12.02 -6.99 -10.42
N VAL A 105 11.01 -6.28 -9.92
CA VAL A 105 10.56 -5.00 -10.51
C VAL A 105 11.52 -3.83 -10.24
N THR A 106 12.31 -3.90 -9.16
CA THR A 106 13.34 -2.89 -8.82
C THR A 106 14.66 -3.12 -9.54
N SER A 107 14.94 -4.34 -9.99
CA SER A 107 16.17 -4.68 -10.74
C SER A 107 16.18 -4.18 -12.20
N VAL A 108 15.03 -3.76 -12.71
CA VAL A 108 14.87 -3.29 -14.09
C VAL A 108 15.31 -1.83 -14.20
N ASN A 109 16.15 -1.50 -15.20
CA ASN A 109 16.52 -0.12 -15.45
C ASN A 109 15.29 0.70 -15.88
N GLY A 110 14.96 1.76 -15.12
CA GLY A 110 13.71 2.50 -15.28
C GLY A 110 12.48 1.79 -14.73
N GLY A 111 12.68 0.73 -13.93
CA GLY A 111 11.63 0.03 -13.19
C GLY A 111 11.17 0.78 -11.94
N TYR A 112 10.54 0.04 -11.03
CA TYR A 112 9.98 0.60 -9.81
C TYR A 112 11.07 1.01 -8.83
N ILE A 113 10.81 2.06 -8.05
CA ILE A 113 11.65 2.47 -6.92
C ILE A 113 11.02 1.93 -5.64
N GLU A 114 11.79 1.16 -4.86
CA GLU A 114 11.39 0.81 -3.50
C GLU A 114 11.38 2.05 -2.63
N MET A 115 10.24 2.31 -1.98
CA MET A 115 10.08 3.46 -1.11
C MET A 115 10.19 3.06 0.35
N ASP A 116 9.10 2.52 0.90
CA ASP A 116 8.93 2.27 2.33
C ASP A 116 8.09 0.99 2.52
N ILE A 117 8.02 0.51 3.76
CA ILE A 117 7.09 -0.55 4.14
C ILE A 117 5.78 0.10 4.61
N ALA A 118 4.67 -0.19 3.94
CA ALA A 118 3.36 0.34 4.30
C ALA A 118 2.93 -0.14 5.69
N GLY A 119 3.28 -1.38 6.02
CA GLY A 119 3.11 -2.02 7.31
C GLY A 119 3.46 -3.51 7.19
N TYR A 120 3.10 -4.33 8.17
CA TYR A 120 3.29 -5.77 8.11
C TYR A 120 1.97 -6.54 8.17
N ILE A 121 1.74 -7.40 7.18
CA ILE A 121 0.52 -8.22 7.01
C ILE A 121 0.72 -9.62 7.60
N LEU A 122 -0.36 -10.25 8.04
CA LEU A 122 -0.34 -11.66 8.41
C LEU A 122 -0.50 -12.54 7.16
N LEU A 123 0.19 -13.67 7.16
CA LEU A 123 -0.02 -14.71 6.15
C LEU A 123 -1.43 -15.31 6.28
N LEU A 124 -1.95 -15.77 5.15
CA LEU A 124 -3.14 -16.60 5.14
C LEU A 124 -2.84 -17.94 5.84
N PRO A 125 -3.74 -18.44 6.70
CA PRO A 125 -3.62 -19.77 7.30
C PRO A 125 -3.77 -20.91 6.28
#